data_AF-A0A8J5WSL7-F1
#
_entry.id   AF-A0A8J5WSL7-F1
#
_cell.length_a   1.000
_cell.length_b   1.000
_cell.length_c   1.000
_cell.angle_alpha   90.00
_cell.angle_beta   90.00
_cell.angle_gamma   90.00
#
_symmetry.space_group_name_H-M   'P 1'
#
loop_
_entity.id
_entity.type
_entity.pdbx_description
1 polymer ?
#
loop_
_entity_poly.entity_id
_entity_poly.type
_entity_poly.pdbx_seq_one_letter_code
_entity_poly.pdbx_strand_id
1 'polypeptide(L)'
;MMALPKRRFAFIGMLEALGVAAGMSAGAMLPGPAIPILSQSFLVWQLIFSALLLGKTYSMRQIIGCFLVASGVILAVASGANDGQFLSEVKFVWPALMVASSAFQAGASILKESVFIDGAKRLKGRRPDIFVVNSFGSGFQALFVFLLLPILSNLRGIKFAELPAYLNGGAECFLNVDDSLIDCGGAPFLPLLFILVNMAFNIALLNLVKMSSALVASLTATSAVPISIYILSLPLPYIPHGAKLSSSFIVGAVVLLMGLFIYNLPQSSKKQSKTE
;
A
#
# COMPACT_ATOMS: atom_id res chain seq x y z
N MET A 1 5.37 26.64 11.79
CA MET A 1 5.58 26.05 10.44
C MET A 1 7.06 25.76 10.13
N MET A 2 8.02 26.63 10.46
CA MET A 2 9.47 26.35 10.25
C MET A 2 10.15 25.44 11.31
N ALA A 3 9.44 25.03 12.37
CA ALA A 3 9.99 24.21 13.45
C ALA A 3 9.87 22.69 13.20
N LEU A 4 9.34 22.28 12.05
CA LEU A 4 9.16 20.87 11.70
C LEU A 4 10.45 20.30 11.08
N PRO A 5 10.93 19.12 11.51
CA PRO A 5 12.20 18.57 11.06
C PRO A 5 12.10 18.12 9.59
N LYS A 6 12.53 18.99 8.67
CA LYS A 6 12.54 18.76 7.21
C LYS A 6 13.19 17.42 6.83
N ARG A 7 14.24 17.00 7.56
CA ARG A 7 14.94 15.73 7.36
C ARG A 7 14.03 14.51 7.58
N ARG A 8 13.07 14.57 8.49
CA ARG A 8 12.11 13.46 8.71
C ARG A 8 11.10 13.36 7.58
N PHE A 9 10.61 14.49 7.07
CA PHE A 9 9.74 14.51 5.89
C PHE A 9 10.45 14.01 4.63
N ALA A 10 11.72 14.36 4.45
CA ALA A 10 12.53 13.81 3.36
C ALA A 10 12.69 12.29 3.48
N PHE A 11 12.97 11.78 4.68
CA PHE A 11 13.11 10.32 4.89
C PHE A 11 11.78 9.57 4.69
N ILE A 12 10.65 10.16 5.12
CA ILE A 12 9.30 9.66 4.83
C ILE A 12 9.09 9.59 3.32
N GLY A 13 9.33 10.68 2.59
CA GLY A 13 9.16 10.71 1.14
C GLY A 13 10.04 9.71 0.40
N MET A 14 11.28 9.49 0.86
CA MET A 14 12.18 8.47 0.31
C MET A 14 11.63 7.05 0.49
N LEU A 15 11.16 6.71 1.70
CA LEU A 15 10.58 5.40 1.97
C LEU A 15 9.28 5.18 1.19
N GLU A 16 8.44 6.21 1.05
CA GLU A 16 7.22 6.13 0.23
C GLU A 16 7.55 5.95 -1.25
N ALA A 17 8.56 6.67 -1.76
CA ALA A 17 9.02 6.54 -3.14
C ALA A 17 9.56 5.12 -3.43
N LEU A 18 10.39 4.59 -2.53
CA LEU A 18 10.91 3.21 -2.64
C LEU A 18 9.79 2.18 -2.53
N GLY A 19 8.86 2.37 -1.60
CA GLY A 19 7.68 1.52 -1.43
C GLY A 19 6.83 1.47 -2.69
N VAL A 20 6.45 2.63 -3.23
CA VAL A 20 5.64 2.74 -4.45
C VAL A 20 6.37 2.17 -5.66
N ALA A 21 7.67 2.48 -5.84
CA ALA A 21 8.47 1.96 -6.94
C ALA A 21 8.56 0.43 -6.91
N ALA A 22 8.92 -0.15 -5.77
CA ALA A 22 8.97 -1.60 -5.57
C ALA A 22 7.58 -2.23 -5.74
N GLY A 23 6.54 -1.62 -5.18
CA GLY A 23 5.16 -2.11 -5.23
C GLY A 23 4.58 -2.14 -6.64
N MET A 24 4.78 -1.07 -7.43
CA MET A 24 4.35 -1.04 -8.84
C MET A 24 5.14 -2.03 -9.70
N SER A 25 6.43 -2.21 -9.44
CA SER A 25 7.24 -3.20 -10.17
C SER A 25 6.80 -4.64 -9.88
N ALA A 26 6.51 -4.97 -8.61
CA ALA A 26 5.99 -6.27 -8.22
C ALA A 26 4.56 -6.48 -8.72
N GLY A 27 3.70 -5.47 -8.61
CA GLY A 27 2.30 -5.53 -9.05
C GLY A 27 2.15 -5.75 -10.56
N ALA A 28 3.12 -5.31 -11.38
CA ALA A 28 3.11 -5.59 -12.82
C ALA A 28 3.36 -7.07 -13.15
N MET A 29 4.02 -7.81 -12.27
CA MET A 29 4.46 -9.20 -12.49
C MET A 29 3.64 -10.21 -11.67
N LEU A 30 2.85 -9.73 -10.70
CA LEU A 30 2.04 -10.55 -9.82
C LEU A 30 0.60 -10.68 -10.34
N PRO A 31 -0.06 -11.82 -10.10
CA PRO A 31 -1.49 -11.94 -10.35
C PRO A 31 -2.29 -10.92 -9.53
N GLY A 32 -3.30 -10.30 -10.14
CA GLY A 32 -4.14 -9.26 -9.51
C GLY A 32 -4.63 -9.62 -8.10
N PRO A 33 -5.20 -10.82 -7.85
CA PRO A 33 -5.66 -11.22 -6.52
C PRO A 33 -4.54 -11.39 -5.48
N ALA A 34 -3.30 -11.67 -5.90
CA ALA A 34 -2.16 -11.86 -4.99
C ALA A 34 -1.64 -10.54 -4.42
N ILE A 35 -1.76 -9.45 -5.17
CA ILE A 35 -1.34 -8.09 -4.78
C ILE A 35 -1.97 -7.66 -3.44
N PRO A 36 -3.31 -7.65 -3.27
CA PRO A 36 -3.92 -7.20 -2.01
C PRO A 36 -3.55 -8.09 -0.82
N ILE A 37 -3.39 -9.40 -1.03
CA ILE A 37 -2.96 -10.34 0.02
C ILE A 37 -1.54 -10.04 0.47
N LEU A 38 -0.58 -9.98 -0.46
CA LEU A 38 0.81 -9.68 -0.16
C LEU A 38 0.95 -8.29 0.49
N SER A 39 0.14 -7.33 0.05
CA SER A 39 0.08 -5.99 0.64
C SER A 39 -0.40 -5.99 2.10
N GLN A 40 -1.11 -7.03 2.58
CA GLN A 40 -1.50 -7.12 3.99
C GLN A 40 -0.33 -7.40 4.94
N SER A 41 0.83 -7.82 4.42
CA SER A 41 2.06 -7.87 5.21
C SER A 41 2.42 -6.49 5.80
N PHE A 42 1.89 -5.40 5.24
CA PHE A 42 1.95 -4.05 5.80
C PHE A 42 1.58 -4.01 7.29
N LEU A 43 0.53 -4.71 7.73
CA LEU A 43 0.11 -4.69 9.15
C LEU A 43 1.15 -5.32 10.07
N VAL A 44 1.78 -6.41 9.61
CA VAL A 44 2.83 -7.11 10.36
C VAL A 44 4.03 -6.18 10.54
N TRP A 45 4.48 -5.56 9.45
CA TRP A 45 5.58 -4.59 9.49
C TRP A 45 5.25 -3.35 10.32
N GLN A 46 4.02 -2.85 10.23
CA GLN A 46 3.56 -1.70 10.98
C GLN A 46 3.62 -1.95 12.49
N LEU A 47 3.17 -3.13 12.95
CA LEU A 47 3.25 -3.52 14.35
C LEU A 47 4.70 -3.60 14.83
N ILE A 48 5.56 -4.27 14.06
CA ILE A 48 7.00 -4.42 14.37
C ILE A 48 7.65 -3.04 14.47
N PHE A 49 7.49 -2.17 13.48
CA PHE A 49 8.10 -0.85 13.49
C PHE A 49 7.53 0.06 14.55
N SER A 50 6.23 0.01 14.87
CA SER A 50 5.69 0.83 15.94
C SER A 50 6.06 0.30 17.35
N ALA A 51 6.25 -1.01 17.52
CA ALA A 51 6.85 -1.55 18.74
C ALA A 51 8.30 -1.05 18.91
N LEU A 52 9.12 -1.13 17.84
CA LEU A 52 10.54 -0.77 17.88
C LEU A 52 10.79 0.74 17.95
N LEU A 53 10.05 1.55 17.19
CA LEU A 53 10.30 2.99 17.03
C LEU A 53 9.46 3.86 17.98
N LEU A 54 8.22 3.46 18.29
CA LEU A 54 7.35 4.21 19.22
C LEU A 54 7.26 3.59 20.62
N GLY A 55 7.76 2.36 20.82
CA GLY A 55 7.68 1.68 22.10
C GLY A 55 6.25 1.33 22.54
N LYS A 56 5.31 1.21 21.60
CA LYS A 56 3.91 0.89 21.93
C LYS A 56 3.75 -0.58 22.33
N THR A 57 2.98 -0.81 23.39
CA THR A 57 2.53 -2.14 23.79
C THR A 57 1.22 -2.51 23.10
N TYR A 58 1.14 -3.72 22.56
CA TYR A 58 -0.05 -4.21 21.87
C TYR A 58 -0.81 -5.24 22.68
N SER A 59 -2.13 -5.29 22.45
CA SER A 59 -3.00 -6.28 23.07
C SER A 59 -2.79 -7.67 22.46
N MET A 60 -3.06 -8.73 23.24
CA MET A 60 -2.97 -10.12 22.76
C MET A 60 -3.82 -10.39 21.52
N ARG A 61 -4.97 -9.70 21.38
CA ARG A 61 -5.82 -9.80 20.18
C ARG A 61 -5.14 -9.28 18.91
N GLN A 62 -4.43 -8.15 19.01
CA GLN A 62 -3.68 -7.59 17.88
C GLN A 62 -2.51 -8.49 17.48
N ILE A 63 -1.85 -9.11 18.47
CA ILE A 63 -0.78 -10.08 18.22
C ILE A 63 -1.34 -11.32 17.50
N ILE A 64 -2.43 -11.89 18.02
CA ILE A 64 -3.11 -13.04 17.39
C ILE A 64 -3.59 -12.70 15.98
N GLY A 65 -4.24 -11.56 15.78
CA GLY A 65 -4.69 -11.10 14.47
C GLY A 65 -3.53 -10.93 13.49
N CYS A 66 -2.39 -10.38 13.94
CA CYS A 66 -1.18 -10.26 13.15
C CYS A 66 -0.60 -11.62 12.73
N PHE A 67 -0.54 -12.58 13.65
CA PHE A 67 -0.09 -13.94 13.32
C PHE A 67 -1.00 -14.62 12.30
N LEU A 68 -2.33 -14.46 12.44
CA LEU A 68 -3.29 -14.96 11.46
C LEU A 68 -3.12 -14.31 10.08
N VAL A 69 -2.91 -12.98 10.01
CA VAL A 69 -2.60 -12.30 8.75
C VAL A 69 -1.33 -12.85 8.13
N ALA A 70 -0.25 -13.00 8.92
CA ALA A 70 1.01 -13.58 8.43
C ALA A 70 0.83 -15.00 7.89
N SER A 71 0.12 -15.86 8.62
CA SER A 71 -0.22 -17.21 8.19
C SER A 71 -1.05 -17.23 6.91
N GLY A 72 -2.05 -16.35 6.79
CA GLY A 72 -2.88 -16.22 5.59
C GLY A 72 -2.07 -15.79 4.36
N VAL A 73 -1.13 -14.85 4.52
CA VAL A 73 -0.18 -14.47 3.46
C VAL A 73 0.70 -15.66 3.06
N ILE A 74 1.29 -16.37 4.02
CA ILE A 74 2.15 -17.53 3.75
C ILE A 74 1.38 -18.62 3.02
N LEU A 75 0.15 -18.94 3.45
CA LEU A 75 -0.70 -19.95 2.80
C LEU A 75 -1.05 -19.55 1.37
N ALA A 76 -1.41 -18.28 1.14
CA ALA A 76 -1.71 -17.79 -0.20
C ALA A 76 -0.47 -17.84 -1.12
N VAL A 77 0.71 -17.51 -0.62
CA VAL A 77 1.97 -17.61 -1.38
C VAL A 77 2.35 -19.08 -1.62
N ALA A 78 2.25 -19.95 -0.62
CA ALA A 78 2.57 -21.36 -0.76
C ALA A 78 1.61 -22.07 -1.74
N SER A 79 0.35 -21.67 -1.79
CA SER A 79 -0.64 -22.23 -2.72
C SER A 79 -0.27 -22.03 -4.19
N GLY A 80 0.36 -20.91 -4.54
CA GLY A 80 0.81 -20.69 -5.91
C GLY A 80 2.08 -21.46 -6.27
N ALA A 81 2.88 -21.87 -5.27
CA ALA A 81 4.12 -22.63 -5.46
C ALA A 81 3.87 -24.14 -5.63
N ASN A 82 2.81 -24.69 -5.01
CA ASN A 82 2.56 -26.13 -5.00
C ASN A 82 1.78 -26.65 -6.23
N ASP A 83 1.06 -25.77 -6.94
CA ASP A 83 0.27 -26.14 -8.13
C ASP A 83 1.03 -26.03 -9.46
N GLY A 84 2.36 -25.88 -9.45
CA GLY A 84 3.22 -25.95 -10.64
C GLY A 84 2.97 -24.91 -11.75
N GLN A 85 1.90 -24.11 -11.68
CA GLN A 85 1.44 -23.21 -12.73
C GLN A 85 1.28 -21.74 -12.31
N PHE A 86 1.17 -21.42 -11.01
CA PHE A 86 0.81 -20.05 -10.59
C PHE A 86 1.96 -19.19 -10.03
N LEU A 87 3.01 -19.78 -9.45
CA LEU A 87 4.21 -19.06 -9.00
C LEU A 87 5.54 -19.69 -9.45
N SER A 88 5.52 -20.85 -10.13
CA SER A 88 6.75 -21.44 -10.70
C SER A 88 7.31 -20.62 -11.87
N GLU A 89 6.46 -19.84 -12.56
CA GLU A 89 6.89 -18.91 -13.62
C GLU A 89 7.30 -17.53 -13.06
N VAL A 90 6.78 -17.15 -11.89
CA VAL A 90 7.07 -15.88 -11.23
C VAL A 90 8.18 -16.11 -10.21
N LYS A 91 9.43 -15.78 -10.58
CA LYS A 91 10.58 -15.81 -9.66
C LYS A 91 10.15 -15.27 -8.28
N PHE A 92 10.37 -16.05 -7.21
CA PHE A 92 10.04 -15.72 -5.81
C PHE A 92 10.46 -14.29 -5.38
N VAL A 93 11.41 -13.71 -6.12
CA VAL A 93 11.78 -12.30 -6.14
C VAL A 93 10.57 -11.34 -6.16
N TRP A 94 9.52 -11.57 -6.95
CA TRP A 94 8.41 -10.61 -7.07
C TRP A 94 7.47 -10.59 -5.85
N PRO A 95 7.00 -11.73 -5.32
CA PRO A 95 6.33 -11.75 -4.02
C PRO A 95 7.17 -11.14 -2.90
N ALA A 96 8.47 -11.46 -2.85
CA ALA A 96 9.39 -10.91 -1.85
C ALA A 96 9.52 -9.38 -1.98
N LEU A 97 9.60 -8.87 -3.21
CA LEU A 97 9.66 -7.44 -3.49
C LEU A 97 8.38 -6.71 -3.07
N MET A 98 7.20 -7.36 -3.21
CA MET A 98 5.93 -6.82 -2.73
C MET A 98 5.87 -6.74 -1.20
N VAL A 99 6.39 -7.75 -0.49
CA VAL A 99 6.49 -7.74 0.98
C VAL A 99 7.48 -6.66 1.43
N ALA A 100 8.62 -6.51 0.74
CA ALA A 100 9.60 -5.46 1.02
C ALA A 100 9.03 -4.05 0.77
N SER A 101 8.27 -3.86 -0.31
CA SER A 101 7.51 -2.64 -0.58
C SER A 101 6.59 -2.29 0.60
N SER A 102 5.86 -3.29 1.11
CA SER A 102 4.94 -3.12 2.23
C SER A 102 5.68 -2.71 3.51
N ALA A 103 6.91 -3.20 3.73
CA ALA A 103 7.75 -2.77 4.83
C ALA A 103 8.17 -1.30 4.71
N PHE A 104 8.58 -0.82 3.53
CA PHE A 104 8.93 0.59 3.34
C PHE A 104 7.74 1.51 3.56
N GLN A 105 6.57 1.14 3.04
CA GLN A 105 5.32 1.88 3.26
C GLN A 105 4.93 1.91 4.75
N ALA A 106 5.06 0.79 5.46
CA ALA A 106 4.79 0.71 6.90
C ALA A 106 5.75 1.61 7.69
N GLY A 107 7.05 1.57 7.36
CA GLY A 107 8.05 2.45 7.96
C GLY A 107 7.73 3.93 7.78
N ALA A 108 7.32 4.33 6.57
CA ALA A 108 6.88 5.70 6.29
C ALA A 108 5.66 6.12 7.12
N SER A 109 4.66 5.24 7.25
CA SER A 109 3.46 5.47 8.06
C SER A 109 3.79 5.67 9.54
N ILE A 110 4.66 4.82 10.10
CA ILE A 110 5.10 4.91 11.50
C ILE A 110 5.93 6.17 11.76
N LEU A 111 6.77 6.58 10.81
CA LEU A 111 7.50 7.85 10.90
C LEU A 111 6.58 9.06 10.80
N LYS A 112 5.55 9.03 9.94
CA LYS A 112 4.49 10.06 9.91
C LYS A 112 3.81 10.15 11.27
N GLU A 113 3.45 9.02 11.88
CA GLU A 113 2.86 8.99 13.22
C GLU A 113 3.78 9.61 14.28
N SER A 114 5.07 9.27 14.28
CA SER A 114 6.06 9.89 15.17
C SER A 114 6.11 11.41 15.00
N VAL A 115 6.08 11.91 13.76
CA VAL A 115 6.04 13.35 13.46
C VAL A 115 4.76 14.02 13.97
N PHE A 116 3.60 13.35 13.89
CA PHE A 116 2.36 13.86 14.48
C PHE A 116 2.43 13.97 16.00
N ILE A 117 2.97 12.93 16.67
CA ILE A 117 3.13 12.92 18.14
C ILE A 117 4.09 14.02 18.59
N ASP A 118 5.25 14.13 17.94
CA ASP A 118 6.23 15.17 18.27
C ASP A 118 5.72 16.58 17.94
N GLY A 119 4.98 16.73 16.84
CA GLY A 119 4.30 17.97 16.49
C GLY A 119 3.29 18.41 17.55
N ALA A 120 2.47 17.49 18.06
CA ALA A 120 1.51 17.77 19.13
C ALA A 120 2.18 18.21 20.44
N LYS A 121 3.31 17.60 20.81
CA LYS A 121 4.13 18.00 21.97
C LYS A 121 4.69 19.42 21.79
N ARG A 122 5.22 19.75 20.61
CA ARG A 122 5.84 21.06 20.31
C ARG A 122 4.81 22.19 20.17
N LEU A 123 3.58 21.88 19.76
CA LEU A 123 2.51 22.85 19.50
C LEU A 123 1.50 22.99 20.66
N LYS A 124 1.90 22.65 21.89
CA LYS A 124 1.05 22.74 23.11
C LYS A 124 -0.33 22.09 22.92
N GLY A 125 -0.38 20.90 22.30
CA GLY A 125 -1.62 20.14 22.12
C GLY A 125 -2.37 20.39 20.80
N ARG A 126 -1.95 21.35 19.96
CA ARG A 126 -2.47 21.45 18.58
C ARG A 126 -1.77 20.41 17.70
N ARG A 127 -2.52 19.50 17.10
CA ARG A 127 -1.98 18.56 16.11
C ARG A 127 -1.66 19.30 14.81
N PRO A 128 -0.53 19.00 14.14
CA PRO A 128 -0.28 19.51 12.79
C PRO A 128 -1.42 19.10 11.86
N ASP A 129 -1.78 19.98 10.93
CA ASP A 129 -2.80 19.66 9.93
C ASP A 129 -2.33 18.48 9.06
N ILE A 130 -3.21 17.51 8.90
CA ILE A 130 -2.96 16.27 8.14
C ILE A 130 -2.67 16.62 6.67
N PHE A 131 -3.30 17.67 6.14
CA PHE A 131 -3.07 18.14 4.78
C PHE A 131 -1.65 18.62 4.58
N VAL A 132 -1.11 19.37 5.55
CA VAL A 132 0.27 19.88 5.47
C VAL A 132 1.27 18.72 5.48
N VAL A 133 1.11 17.76 6.39
CA VAL A 133 1.99 16.59 6.47
C VAL A 133 1.91 15.73 5.21
N ASN A 134 0.70 15.54 4.67
CA ASN A 134 0.49 14.77 3.46
C ASN A 134 1.09 15.49 2.24
N SER A 135 0.85 16.79 2.05
CA SER A 135 1.40 17.56 0.95
C SER A 135 2.94 17.63 0.97
N PHE A 136 3.56 17.83 2.14
CA PHE A 136 5.02 17.77 2.24
C PHE A 136 5.55 16.37 1.98
N GLY A 137 4.89 15.32 2.50
CA GLY A 137 5.23 13.93 2.21
C GLY A 137 5.18 13.63 0.71
N SER A 138 4.06 13.95 0.05
CA SER A 138 3.87 13.76 -1.39
C SER A 138 4.85 14.58 -2.24
N GLY A 139 5.21 15.80 -1.80
CA GLY A 139 6.21 16.62 -2.49
C GLY A 139 7.59 15.98 -2.49
N PHE A 140 8.07 15.51 -1.33
CA PHE A 140 9.34 14.77 -1.25
C PHE A 140 9.26 13.42 -1.95
N GLN A 141 8.14 12.70 -1.83
CA GLN A 141 7.90 11.45 -2.55
C GLN A 141 8.05 11.66 -4.06
N ALA A 142 7.39 12.67 -4.64
CA ALA A 142 7.49 12.99 -6.06
C ALA A 142 8.95 13.23 -6.48
N LEU A 143 9.68 14.05 -5.70
CA LEU A 143 11.10 14.33 -5.95
C LEU A 143 11.95 13.05 -5.96
N PHE A 144 11.77 12.17 -4.98
CA PHE A 144 12.51 10.91 -4.91
C PHE A 144 12.09 9.93 -6.01
N VAL A 145 10.82 9.90 -6.41
CA VAL A 145 10.38 9.10 -7.56
C VAL A 145 11.07 9.58 -8.82
N PHE A 146 11.10 10.89 -9.09
CA PHE A 146 11.85 11.46 -10.23
C PHE A 146 13.34 11.09 -10.18
N LEU A 147 13.94 11.11 -9.00
CA LEU A 147 15.35 10.72 -8.82
C LEU A 147 15.57 9.21 -9.04
N LEU A 148 14.59 8.37 -8.72
CA LEU A 148 14.64 6.92 -8.90
C LEU A 148 14.30 6.48 -10.33
N LEU A 149 13.67 7.34 -11.15
CA LEU A 149 13.35 7.05 -12.56
C LEU A 149 14.51 6.42 -13.34
N PRO A 150 15.75 6.98 -13.39
CA PRO A 150 16.84 6.37 -14.15
C PRO A 150 17.14 4.93 -13.73
N ILE A 151 17.04 4.63 -12.44
CA ILE A 151 17.26 3.28 -11.90
C ILE A 151 16.10 2.36 -12.30
N LEU A 152 14.86 2.83 -12.17
CA LEU A 152 13.66 2.06 -12.51
C LEU A 152 13.57 1.76 -14.02
N SER A 153 13.96 2.72 -14.86
CA SER A 153 14.03 2.54 -16.31
C SER A 153 15.03 1.46 -16.69
N ASN A 154 16.22 1.49 -16.07
CA ASN A 154 17.24 0.46 -16.31
C ASN A 154 16.76 -0.93 -15.84
N LEU A 155 16.07 -1.02 -14.69
CA LEU A 155 15.46 -2.27 -14.21
C LEU A 155 14.34 -2.79 -15.12
N ARG A 156 13.64 -1.90 -15.83
CA ARG A 156 12.65 -2.23 -16.86
C ARG A 156 13.27 -2.52 -18.24
N GLY A 157 14.59 -2.42 -18.38
CA GLY A 157 15.32 -2.67 -19.63
C GLY A 157 15.41 -1.47 -20.58
N ILE A 158 14.99 -0.28 -20.16
CA ILE A 158 15.04 0.96 -20.95
C ILE A 158 16.34 1.70 -20.64
N LYS A 159 17.18 1.90 -21.65
CA LYS A 159 18.41 2.69 -21.50
C LYS A 159 18.07 4.13 -21.16
N PHE A 160 18.87 4.78 -20.30
CA PHE A 160 18.62 6.17 -19.90
C PHE A 160 18.53 7.14 -21.09
N ALA A 161 19.25 6.87 -22.18
CA ALA A 161 19.20 7.67 -23.41
C ALA A 161 17.83 7.61 -24.12
N GLU A 162 17.08 6.54 -23.95
CA GLU A 162 15.76 6.34 -24.56
C GLU A 162 14.63 6.83 -23.65
N LEU A 163 14.94 7.25 -22.41
CA LEU A 163 13.95 7.71 -21.45
C LEU A 163 13.13 8.92 -21.94
N PRO A 164 13.70 9.96 -22.56
CA PRO A 164 12.92 11.07 -23.09
C PRO A 164 11.98 10.64 -24.22
N ALA A 165 12.46 9.77 -25.11
CA ALA A 165 11.64 9.23 -26.21
C ALA A 165 10.50 8.35 -25.67
N TYR A 166 10.76 7.55 -24.64
CA TYR A 166 9.76 6.74 -23.96
C TYR A 166 8.70 7.59 -23.25
N LEU A 167 9.11 8.69 -22.59
CA LEU A 167 8.18 9.64 -21.99
C LEU A 167 7.33 10.36 -23.04
N ASN A 168 7.91 10.72 -24.19
CA ASN A 168 7.17 11.33 -25.27
C ASN A 168 6.15 10.36 -25.88
N GLY A 169 6.53 9.11 -26.15
CA GLY A 169 5.60 8.08 -26.62
C GLY A 169 4.49 7.78 -25.60
N GLY A 170 4.81 7.82 -24.29
CA GLY A 170 3.81 7.72 -23.23
C GLY A 170 2.84 8.91 -23.20
N ALA A 171 3.31 10.12 -23.49
CA ALA A 171 2.47 11.30 -23.59
C ALA A 171 1.57 11.28 -24.84
N GLU A 172 2.10 10.83 -25.99
CA GLU A 172 1.34 10.63 -27.22
C GLU A 172 0.24 9.57 -27.03
N CYS A 173 0.56 8.46 -26.37
CA CYS A 173 -0.41 7.43 -26.00
C CYS A 173 -1.45 7.95 -25.00
N PHE A 174 -1.04 8.76 -24.01
CA PHE A 174 -1.96 9.36 -23.05
C PHE A 174 -2.93 10.34 -23.72
N LEU A 175 -2.43 11.19 -24.62
CA LEU A 175 -3.23 12.16 -25.37
C LEU A 175 -4.05 11.52 -26.50
N ASN A 176 -3.85 10.21 -26.74
CA ASN A 176 -4.52 9.42 -27.77
C ASN A 176 -4.39 10.09 -29.16
N VAL A 177 -3.15 10.41 -29.52
CA VAL A 177 -2.82 10.94 -30.86
C VAL A 177 -2.84 9.76 -31.83
N ASP A 178 -3.69 9.81 -32.86
CA ASP A 178 -4.09 8.72 -33.78
C ASP A 178 -2.96 7.95 -34.52
N ASP A 179 -1.68 8.28 -34.31
CA ASP A 179 -0.52 7.73 -35.04
C ASP A 179 0.39 6.83 -34.17
N SER A 180 -0.03 6.47 -32.95
CA SER A 180 0.74 5.55 -32.11
C SER A 180 0.57 4.10 -32.54
N LEU A 181 1.68 3.43 -32.87
CA LEU A 181 1.79 1.99 -33.19
C LEU A 181 1.28 1.02 -32.11
N ILE A 182 0.85 1.55 -30.96
CA ILE A 182 0.37 0.83 -29.78
C ILE A 182 -1.11 1.14 -29.63
N ASP A 183 -1.94 0.11 -29.50
CA ASP A 183 -3.36 0.26 -29.17
C ASP A 183 -3.51 0.85 -27.76
N CYS A 184 -3.63 2.18 -27.68
CA CYS A 184 -3.77 2.95 -26.44
C CYS A 184 -5.23 2.95 -25.94
N GLY A 185 -5.85 1.77 -25.97
CA GLY A 185 -7.25 1.55 -25.62
C GLY A 185 -7.60 2.12 -24.25
N GLY A 186 -8.50 3.10 -24.23
CA GLY A 186 -9.03 3.74 -23.02
C GLY A 186 -8.26 4.98 -22.53
N ALA A 187 -7.17 5.41 -23.16
CA ALA A 187 -6.54 6.69 -22.88
C ALA A 187 -7.32 7.87 -23.54
N PRO A 188 -7.37 9.07 -22.91
CA PRO A 188 -6.88 9.45 -21.58
C PRO A 188 -7.83 9.10 -20.41
N PHE A 189 -9.07 8.70 -20.72
CA PHE A 189 -10.14 8.63 -19.73
C PHE A 189 -9.90 7.61 -18.61
N LEU A 190 -9.34 6.44 -18.93
CA LEU A 190 -9.11 5.37 -17.96
C LEU A 190 -8.00 5.74 -16.95
N PRO A 191 -6.82 6.26 -17.35
CA PRO A 191 -5.84 6.79 -16.40
C PRO A 191 -6.38 7.99 -15.60
N LEU A 192 -7.13 8.90 -16.21
CA LEU A 192 -7.72 10.03 -15.50
C LEU A 192 -8.73 9.57 -14.45
N LEU A 193 -9.59 8.61 -14.78
CA LEU A 193 -10.53 8.00 -13.85
C LEU A 193 -9.78 7.33 -12.70
N PHE A 194 -8.70 6.60 -12.98
CA PHE A 194 -7.85 6.00 -11.95
C PHE A 194 -7.29 7.07 -11.00
N ILE A 195 -6.75 8.18 -11.51
CA ILE A 195 -6.22 9.28 -10.68
C ILE A 195 -7.34 9.90 -9.83
N LEU A 196 -8.50 10.17 -10.43
CA LEU A 196 -9.66 10.74 -9.74
C LEU A 196 -10.13 9.85 -8.58
N VAL A 197 -10.30 8.56 -8.84
CA VAL A 197 -10.73 7.58 -7.84
C VAL A 197 -9.70 7.42 -6.73
N ASN A 198 -8.39 7.36 -7.06
CA ASN A 198 -7.34 7.28 -6.04
C ASN A 198 -7.28 8.55 -5.17
N MET A 199 -7.43 9.73 -5.76
CA MET A 199 -7.45 10.98 -5.00
C MET A 199 -8.68 11.05 -4.09
N ALA A 200 -9.86 10.71 -4.62
CA ALA A 200 -11.11 10.65 -3.85
C ALA A 200 -11.00 9.65 -2.69
N PHE A 201 -10.43 8.46 -2.93
CA PHE A 201 -10.20 7.44 -1.90
C PHE A 201 -9.27 7.95 -0.80
N ASN A 202 -8.13 8.56 -1.14
CA ASN A 202 -7.20 9.11 -0.15
C ASN A 202 -7.83 10.24 0.67
N ILE A 203 -8.57 11.15 0.04
CA ILE A 203 -9.28 12.23 0.74
C ILE A 203 -10.38 11.66 1.66
N ALA A 204 -11.16 10.69 1.17
CA ALA A 204 -12.21 10.04 1.95
C ALA A 204 -11.63 9.32 3.19
N LEU A 205 -10.50 8.62 3.03
CA LEU A 205 -9.81 7.95 4.13
C LEU A 205 -9.30 8.96 5.18
N LEU A 206 -8.71 10.06 4.75
CA LEU A 206 -8.27 11.14 5.65
C LEU A 206 -9.45 11.78 6.39
N ASN A 207 -10.56 12.03 5.69
CA ASN A 207 -11.78 12.55 6.31
C ASN A 207 -12.38 11.55 7.31
N LEU A 208 -12.35 10.25 6.99
CA LEU A 208 -12.82 9.18 7.88
C LEU A 208 -11.99 9.10 9.16
N VAL A 209 -10.66 9.22 9.06
CA VAL A 209 -9.74 9.30 10.21
C VAL A 209 -10.02 10.56 11.05
N LYS A 210 -10.43 11.66 10.41
CA LYS A 210 -10.74 12.94 11.10
C LYS A 210 -12.09 12.91 11.82
N MET A 211 -13.11 12.31 11.20
CA MET A 211 -14.48 12.25 11.75
C MET A 211 -14.70 11.10 12.71
N SER A 212 -13.96 10.00 12.53
CA SER A 212 -14.14 8.75 13.29
C SER A 212 -12.87 8.36 14.04
N SER A 213 -12.83 7.13 14.53
CA SER A 213 -11.64 6.53 15.10
C SER A 213 -10.77 5.92 14.01
N ALA A 214 -9.46 5.84 14.27
CA ALA A 214 -8.52 5.10 13.43
C ALA A 214 -8.93 3.63 13.23
N LEU A 215 -9.71 3.06 14.16
CA LEU A 215 -10.27 1.71 14.06
C LEU A 215 -11.29 1.60 12.93
N VAL A 216 -12.24 2.53 12.83
CA VAL A 216 -13.25 2.51 11.75
C VAL A 216 -12.59 2.73 10.40
N ALA A 217 -11.62 3.67 10.32
CA ALA A 217 -10.85 3.88 9.11
C ALA A 217 -10.05 2.63 8.70
N SER A 218 -9.43 1.94 9.65
CA SER A 218 -8.73 0.68 9.44
C SER A 218 -9.69 -0.42 8.98
N LEU A 219 -10.83 -0.60 9.63
CA LEU A 219 -11.89 -1.56 9.24
C LEU A 219 -12.40 -1.31 7.82
N THR A 220 -12.67 -0.07 7.46
CA THR A 220 -13.11 0.29 6.10
C THR A 220 -12.03 -0.01 5.07
N ALA A 221 -10.77 0.37 5.33
CA ALA A 221 -9.67 0.03 4.43
C ALA A 221 -9.43 -1.49 4.32
N THR A 222 -9.60 -2.20 5.44
CA THR A 222 -9.48 -3.65 5.53
C THR A 222 -10.59 -4.36 4.77
N SER A 223 -11.81 -3.82 4.77
CA SER A 223 -12.95 -4.35 4.01
C SER A 223 -12.78 -4.22 2.50
N ALA A 224 -11.92 -3.31 2.03
CA ALA A 224 -11.59 -3.20 0.61
C ALA A 224 -10.83 -4.42 0.09
N VAL A 225 -10.12 -5.16 0.96
CA VAL A 225 -9.32 -6.34 0.62
C VAL A 225 -10.17 -7.49 0.07
N PRO A 226 -11.20 -8.01 0.79
CA PRO A 226 -12.06 -9.07 0.26
C PRO A 226 -12.84 -8.63 -0.98
N ILE A 227 -13.29 -7.38 -1.00
CA ILE A 227 -14.01 -6.81 -2.14
C ILE A 227 -13.10 -6.78 -3.38
N SER A 228 -11.83 -6.39 -3.22
CA SER A 228 -10.85 -6.38 -4.31
C SER A 228 -10.55 -7.78 -4.84
N ILE A 229 -10.38 -8.77 -3.95
CA ILE A 229 -10.17 -10.17 -4.35
C ILE A 229 -11.39 -10.67 -5.16
N TYR A 230 -12.61 -10.38 -4.70
CA TYR A 230 -13.84 -10.77 -5.39
C TYR A 230 -13.97 -10.11 -6.77
N ILE A 231 -13.78 -8.79 -6.86
CA ILE A 231 -13.87 -8.03 -8.11
C ILE A 231 -12.80 -8.49 -9.12
N LEU A 232 -11.56 -8.72 -8.67
CA LEU A 232 -10.46 -9.16 -9.53
C LEU A 232 -10.57 -10.62 -9.98
N SER A 233 -11.52 -11.37 -9.43
CA SER A 233 -11.83 -12.73 -9.84
C SER A 233 -12.95 -12.79 -10.88
N LEU A 234 -13.66 -11.67 -11.12
CA LEU A 234 -14.65 -11.56 -12.18
C LEU A 234 -14.00 -11.22 -13.53
N PRO A 235 -14.54 -11.73 -14.65
CA PRO A 235 -14.10 -11.31 -15.98
C PRO A 235 -14.54 -9.85 -16.20
N LEU A 236 -13.59 -8.92 -16.10
CA LEU A 236 -13.82 -7.49 -16.30
C LEU A 236 -13.54 -7.13 -17.77
N PRO A 237 -14.19 -6.08 -18.32
CA PRO A 237 -14.05 -5.70 -19.73
C PRO A 237 -12.61 -5.41 -20.19
N TYR A 238 -11.70 -5.07 -19.26
CA TYR A 238 -10.27 -4.86 -19.52
C TYR A 238 -9.35 -5.96 -18.93
N ILE A 239 -9.91 -7.00 -18.30
CA ILE A 239 -9.19 -8.16 -17.74
C ILE A 239 -9.89 -9.43 -18.25
N PRO A 240 -9.59 -9.88 -19.48
CA PRO A 240 -10.34 -10.95 -20.15
C PRO A 240 -10.15 -12.34 -19.53
N HIS A 241 -9.10 -12.54 -18.72
CA HIS A 241 -8.85 -13.79 -18.01
C HIS A 241 -9.14 -13.59 -16.51
N GLY A 242 -10.40 -13.78 -16.11
CA GLY A 242 -10.74 -13.86 -14.68
C GLY A 242 -9.85 -14.90 -14.00
N ALA A 243 -9.18 -14.53 -12.91
CA ALA A 243 -8.23 -15.42 -12.25
C ALA A 243 -8.97 -16.62 -11.65
N LYS A 244 -8.62 -17.84 -12.07
CA LYS A 244 -9.09 -19.07 -11.41
C LYS A 244 -8.39 -19.17 -10.06
N LEU A 245 -9.11 -18.84 -8.99
CA LEU A 245 -8.62 -18.95 -7.61
C LEU A 245 -8.47 -20.44 -7.24
N SER A 246 -7.27 -20.85 -6.80
CA SER A 246 -7.09 -22.20 -6.26
C SER A 246 -7.78 -22.35 -4.90
N SER A 247 -8.19 -23.57 -4.54
CA SER A 247 -8.87 -23.84 -3.26
C SER A 247 -7.99 -23.40 -2.06
N SER A 248 -6.69 -23.67 -2.15
CA SER A 248 -5.69 -23.26 -1.14
C SER A 248 -5.53 -21.74 -1.04
N PHE A 249 -5.69 -21.00 -2.14
CA PHE A 249 -5.68 -19.54 -2.12
C PHE A 249 -6.90 -18.96 -1.40
N ILE A 250 -8.08 -19.56 -1.61
CA ILE A 250 -9.31 -19.17 -0.91
C ILE A 250 -9.16 -19.41 0.60
N VAL A 251 -8.59 -20.54 1.00
CA VAL A 251 -8.30 -20.82 2.42
C VAL A 251 -7.35 -19.76 3.00
N GLY A 252 -6.27 -19.42 2.29
CA GLY A 252 -5.36 -18.35 2.71
C GLY A 252 -6.05 -16.99 2.87
N ALA A 253 -6.93 -16.62 1.93
CA ALA A 253 -7.71 -15.40 1.99
C ALA A 253 -8.67 -15.39 3.19
N VAL A 254 -9.37 -16.49 3.48
CA VAL A 254 -10.29 -16.59 4.64
C VAL A 254 -9.52 -16.45 5.96
N VAL A 255 -8.36 -17.13 6.09
CA VAL A 255 -7.51 -17.03 7.28
C VAL A 255 -7.02 -15.59 7.48
N LEU A 256 -6.62 -14.93 6.40
CA LEU A 256 -6.22 -13.52 6.42
C LEU A 256 -7.37 -12.61 6.85
N LEU A 257 -8.58 -12.81 6.34
CA LEU A 257 -9.77 -12.02 6.70
C LEU A 257 -10.14 -12.20 8.17
N MET A 258 -10.03 -13.42 8.69
CA MET A 258 -10.23 -13.69 10.11
C MET A 258 -9.18 -12.98 10.98
N GLY A 259 -7.92 -12.99 10.57
CA GLY A 259 -6.85 -12.24 11.24
C GLY A 259 -7.10 -10.74 11.27
N LEU A 260 -7.51 -10.19 10.13
CA LEU A 260 -7.90 -8.79 9.96
C LEU A 260 -9.09 -8.40 10.85
N PHE A 261 -10.10 -9.26 10.93
CA PHE A 261 -11.26 -9.06 11.79
C PHE A 261 -10.85 -9.03 13.27
N ILE A 262 -10.09 -10.03 13.71
CA ILE A 262 -9.62 -10.13 15.10
C ILE A 262 -8.71 -8.95 15.48
N TYR A 263 -7.84 -8.52 14.56
CA TYR A 263 -6.95 -7.37 14.74
C TYR A 263 -7.73 -6.07 14.97
N ASN A 264 -8.83 -5.87 14.26
CA ASN A 264 -9.62 -4.64 14.29
C ASN A 264 -10.76 -4.64 15.32
N LEU A 265 -11.02 -5.75 16.01
CA LEU A 265 -12.06 -5.80 17.05
C LEU A 265 -11.79 -4.72 18.12
N PRO A 266 -12.84 -4.00 18.58
CA PRO A 266 -12.68 -2.96 19.59
C PRO A 266 -11.94 -3.52 20.80
N GLN A 267 -10.88 -2.82 21.21
CA GLN A 267 -10.33 -3.03 22.53
C GLN A 267 -11.44 -2.64 23.51
N SER A 268 -12.04 -3.64 24.17
CA SER A 268 -12.87 -3.39 25.34
C SER A 268 -11.97 -2.65 26.32
N SER A 269 -12.16 -1.33 26.37
CA SER A 269 -11.43 -0.47 27.29
C SER A 269 -11.69 -1.07 28.66
N LYS A 270 -10.63 -1.56 29.31
CA LYS A 270 -10.66 -1.62 30.77
C LYS A 270 -11.02 -0.20 31.19
N LYS A 271 -12.26 -0.02 31.66
CA LYS A 271 -12.61 1.07 32.57
C LYS A 271 -11.53 1.05 33.64
N GLN A 272 -10.56 1.95 33.56
CA GLN A 272 -9.81 2.32 34.74
C GLN A 272 -10.81 3.09 35.59
N SER A 273 -11.46 2.35 36.48
CA SER A 273 -11.89 2.86 37.76
C SER A 273 -10.72 3.59 38.39
N LYS A 274 -10.78 4.92 38.41
CA LYS A 274 -10.29 5.69 39.53
C LYS A 274 -11.46 6.49 40.07
N THR A 275 -12.20 5.80 40.93
CA THR A 275 -12.67 6.37 42.18
C THR A 275 -11.46 6.97 42.88
N GLU A 276 -11.41 8.30 42.93
CA GLU A 276 -11.23 9.17 44.11
C GLU A 276 -11.15 10.62 43.63
#